data_AF-A0A7Y0KMM8-F1
#
_entry.id   AF-A0A7Y0KMM8-F1
#
_cell.length_a   1.000
_cell.length_b   1.000
_cell.length_c   1.000
_cell.angle_alpha   90.00
_cell.angle_beta   90.00
_cell.angle_gamma   90.00
#
_symmetry.space_group_name_H-M   'P 1'
#
loop_
_entity.id
_entity.type
_entity.pdbx_description
1 polymer ?
#
loop_
_entity_poly.entity_id
_entity_poly.type
_entity_poly.pdbx_seq_one_letter_code
_entity_poly.pdbx_strand_id
1 'polypeptide(L)' 'MGLNYRKHRRLGPLPMWRNVSRSESGKTVSYSVKLGPFTWNSRTKKKTVDLPGGYSYTSE' A
#
# COMPACT_ATOMS: atom_id res chain seq x y z
N MET A 1 -0.43 20.17 7.07
CA MET A 1 0.24 18.86 7.22
C MET A 1 -0.78 17.73 7.34
N GLY A 2 -0.80 16.77 6.40
CA GLY A 2 -1.71 15.62 6.46
C GLY A 2 -1.31 14.56 7.51
N LEU A 3 -2.30 13.93 8.14
CA LEU A 3 -2.11 12.80 9.05
C LEU A 3 -1.75 11.55 8.25
N ASN A 4 -0.49 11.10 8.37
CA ASN A 4 -0.01 9.86 7.77
C ASN A 4 0.12 8.79 8.86
N TYR A 5 -0.69 7.74 8.78
CA TYR A 5 -0.62 6.59 9.66
C TYR A 5 -0.05 5.40 8.90
N ARG A 6 1.21 5.04 9.20
CA ARG A 6 1.85 3.83 8.68
C ARG A 6 1.90 2.76 9.76
N LYS A 7 1.23 1.63 9.52
CA LYS A 7 1.26 0.46 10.40
C LYS A 7 1.99 -0.68 9.70
N HIS A 8 3.00 -1.22 10.37
CA HIS A 8 3.66 -2.45 9.97
C HIS A 8 3.11 -3.60 10.82
N ARG A 9 2.74 -4.70 10.17
CA ARG A 9 2.31 -5.96 10.79
C ARG A 9 3.05 -7.07 10.05
N ARG A 10 3.48 -8.11 10.75
CA ARG A 10 3.93 -9.35 10.10
C ARG A 10 2.80 -10.37 10.18
N LEU A 11 2.51 -11.02 9.06
CA LEU A 11 1.58 -12.16 8.99
C LEU A 11 2.42 -13.39 8.64
N GLY A 12 2.93 -14.08 9.66
CA GLY A 12 3.92 -15.15 9.49
C GLY A 12 5.22 -14.61 8.87
N PRO A 13 5.81 -15.29 7.86
CA PRO A 13 7.04 -14.85 7.21
C PRO A 13 6.86 -13.64 6.29
N LEU A 14 5.61 -13.25 6.00
CA LEU A 14 5.31 -12.18 5.05
C LEU A 14 5.11 -10.83 5.78
N PRO A 15 5.89 -9.80 5.42
CA PRO A 15 5.67 -8.45 5.93
C PRO A 15 4.42 -7.84 5.30
N MET A 16 3.57 -7.27 6.15
CA MET A 16 2.39 -6.50 5.77
C MET A 16 2.58 -5.04 6.18
N TRP A 17 2.53 -4.14 5.21
CA TRP A 17 2.55 -2.70 5.44
C TRP A 17 1.20 -2.12 5.07
N ARG A 18 0.62 -1.35 5.97
CA ARG A 18 -0.57 -0.56 5.69
C ARG A 18 -0.22 0.91 5.89
N ASN A 19 -0.35 1.68 4.84
CA ASN A 19 -0.23 3.13 4.87
C ASN A 19 -1.64 3.71 4.74
N VAL A 20 -1.98 4.69 5.57
CA VAL A 20 -3.22 5.46 5.50
C VAL A 20 -2.84 6.91 5.55
N SER A 21 -3.04 7.62 4.45
CA SER A 21 -2.81 9.05 4.34
C SER A 21 -4.15 9.77 4.31
N ARG A 22 -4.36 10.67 5.26
CA ARG A 22 -5.55 11.54 5.33
C ARG A 22 -5.14 12.96 4.99
N SER A 23 -5.77 13.52 3.96
CA SER A 23 -5.63 14.94 3.64
C SER A 23 -6.22 15.79 4.77
N GLU A 24 -5.56 16.90 5.07
CA GLU A 24 -5.91 17.84 6.16
C GLU A 24 -7.30 18.47 5.99
N SER A 25 -7.81 18.50 4.76
CA SER A 25 -9.18 18.94 4.44
C SER A 25 -10.25 17.88 4.74
N GLY A 26 -9.88 16.72 5.30
CA GLY A 26 -10.81 15.65 5.72
C GLY A 26 -11.46 14.84 4.60
N LYS A 27 -11.43 15.33 3.36
CA LYS A 27 -12.18 14.78 2.20
C LYS A 27 -11.53 13.59 1.50
N THR A 28 -10.23 13.33 1.69
CA THR A 28 -9.54 12.26 0.94
C THR A 28 -8.76 11.35 1.89
N VAL A 29 -9.25 10.11 2.02
CA VAL A 29 -8.58 9.02 2.72
C VAL A 29 -7.97 8.11 1.65
N SER A 30 -6.64 8.10 1.56
CA SER A 30 -5.90 7.17 0.72
C SER A 30 -5.34 6.07 1.61
N TYR A 31 -5.48 4.82 1.22
CA TYR A 31 -4.79 3.73 1.90
C TYR A 31 -4.02 2.87 0.90
N SER A 32 -2.85 2.42 1.31
CA SER A 32 -2.01 1.51 0.54
C SER A 32 -1.68 0.30 1.39
N VAL A 33 -1.83 -0.89 0.83
CA VAL A 33 -1.53 -2.14 1.50
C VAL A 33 -0.46 -2.86 0.71
N LYS A 34 0.67 -3.19 1.36
CA LYS A 34 1.71 -4.06 0.82
C LYS A 34 1.71 -5.36 1.60
N LEU A 35 1.64 -6.48 0.91
CA LEU A 35 1.63 -7.86 1.44
C LEU A 35 2.67 -8.65 0.65
N GLY A 36 3.89 -8.75 1.19
CA GLY A 36 5.01 -9.38 0.47
C GLY A 36 5.23 -8.73 -0.90
N PRO A 37 5.15 -9.49 -2.02
CA PRO A 37 5.29 -8.96 -3.37
C PRO A 37 4.06 -8.18 -3.86
N PHE A 38 2.90 -8.32 -3.21
CA PHE A 38 1.68 -7.66 -3.62
C PHE A 38 1.58 -6.27 -3.01
N THR A 39 1.23 -5.27 -3.79
CA THR A 39 0.96 -3.89 -3.34
C THR A 39 -0.34 -3.40 -3.96
N TRP A 40 -1.18 -2.75 -3.16
CA TRP A 40 -2.45 -2.19 -3.62
C TRP A 40 -2.64 -0.78 -3.07
N ASN A 41 -3.07 0.15 -3.93
CA ASN A 41 -3.33 1.53 -3.57
C ASN A 41 -4.79 1.90 -3.85
N SER A 42 -5.53 2.32 -2.83
CA SER A 42 -6.94 2.69 -2.96
C SER A 42 -7.16 3.97 -3.76
N ARG A 43 -6.18 4.88 -3.80
CA ARG A 43 -6.29 6.18 -4.46
C ARG A 43 -6.25 6.04 -5.97
N THR A 44 -5.30 5.24 -6.46
CA THR A 44 -5.10 5.01 -7.89
C THR A 44 -5.76 3.72 -8.37
N LYS A 45 -6.36 2.93 -7.46
CA LYS A 45 -6.86 1.56 -7.68
C LYS A 45 -5.83 0.55 -8.22
N LYS A 46 -4.58 0.99 -8.41
CA LYS A 46 -3.46 0.20 -8.93
C LYS A 46 -3.11 -0.97 -8.01
N LYS A 47 -2.89 -2.12 -8.64
CA LYS A 47 -2.38 -3.35 -8.04
C LYS A 47 -1.03 -3.65 -8.66
N THR A 48 0.00 -3.76 -7.84
CA THR A 48 1.36 -4.11 -8.28
C THR A 48 1.75 -5.45 -7.65
N VAL A 49 2.39 -6.32 -8.42
CA VAL A 49 2.93 -7.60 -7.99
C VAL A 49 4.38 -7.66 -8.38
N ASP A 50 5.26 -7.77 -7.38
CA ASP A 50 6.68 -8.01 -7.58
C ASP A 50 6.88 -9.49 -7.94
N LEU A 51 7.38 -9.73 -9.15
CA LEU A 51 7.70 -11.05 -9.68
C LEU A 51 9.15 -11.43 -9.31
N PRO A 52 9.45 -12.72 -9.21
CA PRO A 52 10.83 -13.19 -9.07
C PRO A 52 11.67 -12.73 -10.27
N GLY A 53 12.92 -12.34 -10.02
CA GLY A 53 13.82 -11.82 -11.07
C GLY A 53 13.83 -10.29 -11.22
N GLY A 54 13.25 -9.54 -10.28
CA GLY A 54 13.32 -8.06 -10.27
C GLY A 54 12.31 -7.37 -11.20
N TYR A 55 11.35 -8.11 -11.74
CA TYR A 55 10.25 -7.58 -12.53
C TYR A 55 9.08 -7.21 -11.61
N SER A 56 8.32 -6.17 -11.96
CA SER A 56 7.10 -5.81 -11.24
C SER A 56 5.98 -5.62 -12.26
N TYR A 57 4.88 -6.34 -12.08
CA TYR A 57 3.68 -6.20 -12.89
C TYR A 57 2.71 -5.25 -12.22
N THR A 58 2.25 -4.21 -12.91
CA THR A 58 1.25 -3.25 -12.39
C THR A 58 0.00 -3.28 -13.26
N SER A 59 -1.15 -3.52 -12.65
CA SER A 59 -2.48 -3.42 -13.26
C SER A 59 -3.21 -2.20 -12.71
N GLU A 60 -3.87 -1.45 -13.58
CA GLU A 60 -4.73 -0.31 -13.24
C GLU A 60 -6.19 -0.72 -12.98
#